data_AF-A0A7W9YH37-F1
#
_entry.id   AF-A0A7W9YH37-F1
#
_cell.length_a   1.000
_cell.length_b   1.000
_cell.length_c   1.000
_cell.angle_alpha   90.00
_cell.angle_beta   90.00
_cell.angle_gamma   90.00
#
_symmetry.space_group_name_H-M   'P 1'
#
loop_
_entity.id
_entity.type
_entity.pdbx_description
1 polymer ?
#
loop_
_entity_poly.entity_id
_entity_poly.type
_entity_poly.pdbx_seq_one_letter_code
_entity_poly.pdbx_strand_id
1 'polypeptide(L)'
;MAEGIRQEPAESDTGRAGDAGGARATAHRDRIRLAVRILAAVGSGLAQLLALPPYGLWWLGPFSAALLTLAVLGVRMRRAAWLGLLSGASLMVPLIKWQDVFGTDVWLLIAAAETAYYIPMAMGIACAARLRAWPVWTAALWVLQEAVRARFPLGGFPWGKLAFAQPDTPFSGYAAWGSSALVTFMVALAGTVLLAGLLRAARARREGGPWRAVPPLAAGLAAALAIGAAGMAAPMVGAPARDHTATVALVQGNVPRVGTMDILGERMQVLQNHVDGVHELARRVRAGEVDQPDLVILPENSADIDVYNDPRAAALISAAAQDVDAPLLFGLTRFYDDGAKREIRSVVWDPEDGPGDYYTKRFLVPFGEYIPYRDFFTGFISRLEKIGSDAVPGTEPGAVALGGTTLATAICFDVAFDRPVREAVEAGGQIIAVPTNNANYNFTGQSDQQLAITQLRAVEHGRPAVVASTSGISAVVEPDGTVTYRSPENAPAVHVAELTAMSGLTPAARLGALPEAVLSAIAAAAVIAAAVGARRARGRARGHGGERDGTASDTR
;
A
#
# COMPACT_ATOMS: atom_id res chain seq x y z
N MET A 1 -22.22 12.62 95.64
CA MET A 1 -23.22 11.77 94.95
C MET A 1 -24.34 12.71 94.53
N ALA A 2 -24.72 12.91 93.27
CA ALA A 2 -24.33 12.47 91.94
C ALA A 2 -24.92 13.56 90.99
N GLU A 3 -24.18 14.04 89.99
CA GLU A 3 -24.46 13.85 88.54
C GLU A 3 -25.94 13.97 88.15
N GLY A 4 -26.40 14.74 87.14
CA GLY A 4 -25.75 15.38 86.00
C GLY A 4 -26.72 15.24 84.82
N ILE A 5 -27.15 16.34 84.19
CA ILE A 5 -27.81 16.32 82.87
C ILE A 5 -27.34 17.54 82.07
N ARG A 6 -26.52 17.31 81.04
CA ARG A 6 -26.33 18.21 79.89
C ARG A 6 -26.68 17.43 78.63
N GLN A 7 -27.49 18.03 77.77
CA GLN A 7 -27.82 17.55 76.43
C GLN A 7 -26.70 17.91 75.44
N GLU A 8 -26.31 16.96 74.59
CA GLU A 8 -25.58 17.19 73.34
C GLU A 8 -26.53 17.10 72.13
N PRO A 9 -26.30 17.85 71.04
CA PRO A 9 -27.05 17.72 69.80
C PRO A 9 -26.46 16.63 68.88
N ALA A 10 -27.35 15.92 68.18
CA ALA A 10 -27.00 14.91 67.19
C ALA A 10 -26.38 15.52 65.92
N GLU A 11 -25.15 15.13 65.61
CA GLU A 11 -24.53 15.34 64.29
C GLU A 11 -25.14 14.40 63.25
N SER A 12 -25.57 14.97 62.12
CA SER A 12 -26.08 14.27 60.95
C SER A 12 -24.93 13.71 60.09
N ASP A 13 -24.76 12.39 60.09
CA ASP A 13 -23.86 11.65 59.20
C ASP A 13 -24.46 11.50 57.77
N THR A 14 -24.38 12.56 56.96
CA THR A 14 -24.82 12.53 55.54
C THR A 14 -23.70 12.84 54.54
N GLY A 15 -22.45 12.94 54.99
CA GLY A 15 -21.32 13.36 54.13
C GLY A 15 -20.65 12.27 53.30
N ARG A 16 -20.83 10.97 53.61
CA ARG A 16 -19.97 9.90 53.05
C ARG A 16 -20.56 9.09 51.89
N ALA A 17 -21.87 9.13 51.67
CA ALA A 17 -22.54 8.32 50.63
C ALA A 17 -22.50 8.97 49.23
N GLY A 18 -22.39 10.29 49.14
CA GLY A 18 -22.37 11.03 47.85
C GLY A 18 -21.08 10.85 47.03
N ASP A 19 -19.94 10.71 47.71
CA ASP A 19 -18.61 10.68 47.06
C ASP A 19 -18.31 9.32 46.40
N ALA A 20 -18.77 8.22 47.01
CA ALA A 20 -18.63 6.88 46.45
C ALA A 20 -19.50 6.63 45.21
N GLY A 21 -20.68 7.26 45.13
CA GLY A 21 -21.57 7.22 43.96
C GLY A 21 -21.00 8.01 42.77
N GLY A 22 -20.43 9.19 43.04
CA GLY A 22 -19.73 10.01 42.04
C GLY A 22 -18.50 9.33 41.46
N ALA A 23 -17.65 8.72 42.31
CA ALA A 23 -16.46 7.98 41.89
C ALA A 23 -16.77 6.73 41.04
N ARG A 24 -17.87 6.01 41.34
CA ARG A 24 -18.32 4.87 40.52
C ARG A 24 -18.87 5.32 39.16
N ALA A 25 -19.61 6.42 39.11
CA ALA A 25 -20.17 6.97 37.87
C ALA A 25 -19.08 7.52 36.93
N THR A 26 -18.03 8.15 37.46
CA THR A 26 -16.88 8.63 36.67
C THR A 26 -16.05 7.46 36.15
N ALA A 27 -15.76 6.45 36.99
CA ALA A 27 -15.06 5.24 36.57
C ALA A 27 -15.82 4.48 35.46
N HIS A 28 -17.15 4.40 35.54
CA HIS A 28 -17.97 3.77 34.51
C HIS A 28 -17.91 4.52 33.16
N ARG A 29 -18.03 5.86 33.18
CA ARG A 29 -17.90 6.69 31.98
C ARG A 29 -16.52 6.58 31.34
N ASP A 30 -15.47 6.48 32.14
CA ASP A 30 -14.11 6.32 31.63
C ASP A 30 -13.86 4.94 31.02
N ARG A 31 -14.47 3.88 31.56
CA ARG A 31 -14.48 2.54 30.95
C ARG A 31 -15.18 2.53 29.60
N ILE A 32 -16.37 3.14 29.50
CA ILE A 32 -17.09 3.26 28.22
C ILE A 32 -16.27 4.03 27.19
N ARG A 33 -15.67 5.17 27.59
CA ARG A 33 -14.82 5.96 26.70
C ARG A 33 -13.60 5.17 26.22
N LEU A 34 -12.99 4.37 27.09
CA LEU A 34 -11.88 3.51 26.70
C LEU A 34 -12.33 2.43 25.72
N ALA A 35 -13.45 1.75 25.98
CA ALA A 35 -14.01 0.75 25.08
C ALA A 35 -14.30 1.32 23.70
N VAL A 36 -14.94 2.48 23.61
CA VAL A 36 -15.20 3.17 22.33
C VAL A 36 -13.90 3.47 21.58
N ARG A 37 -12.84 3.89 22.28
CA ARG A 37 -11.53 4.15 21.64
C ARG A 37 -10.87 2.88 21.13
N ILE A 38 -10.96 1.78 21.87
CA ILE A 38 -10.46 0.47 21.45
C ILE A 38 -11.20 0.02 20.20
N LEU A 39 -12.54 0.08 20.22
CA LEU A 39 -13.38 -0.27 19.07
C LEU A 39 -13.09 0.61 17.86
N ALA A 40 -12.86 1.91 18.06
CA ALA A 40 -12.47 2.81 16.97
C ALA A 40 -11.07 2.50 16.44
N ALA A 41 -10.10 2.16 17.30
CA ALA A 41 -8.76 1.78 16.85
C ALA A 41 -8.76 0.47 16.05
N VAL A 42 -9.45 -0.57 16.54
CA VAL A 42 -9.59 -1.84 15.80
C VAL A 42 -10.42 -1.62 14.53
N GLY A 43 -11.51 -0.87 14.63
CA GLY A 43 -12.35 -0.51 13.49
C GLY A 43 -11.61 0.27 12.40
N SER A 44 -10.60 1.07 12.78
CA SER A 44 -9.74 1.75 11.82
C SER A 44 -8.93 0.79 10.95
N GLY A 45 -8.23 -0.18 11.57
CA GLY A 45 -7.45 -1.16 10.84
C GLY A 45 -8.32 -2.09 10.01
N LEU A 46 -9.45 -2.55 10.56
CA LEU A 46 -10.42 -3.38 9.84
C LEU A 46 -11.08 -2.63 8.66
N ALA A 47 -11.39 -1.34 8.82
CA ALA A 47 -11.93 -0.53 7.73
C ALA A 47 -10.93 -0.43 6.56
N GLN A 48 -9.64 -0.26 6.84
CA GLN A 48 -8.61 -0.26 5.80
C GLN A 48 -8.40 -1.65 5.19
N LEU A 49 -8.42 -2.71 6.00
CA LEU A 49 -8.32 -4.09 5.52
C LEU A 49 -9.42 -4.43 4.53
N LEU A 50 -10.67 -4.11 4.89
CA LEU A 50 -11.85 -4.36 4.06
C LEU A 50 -11.93 -3.43 2.84
N ALA A 51 -11.28 -2.26 2.89
CA ALA A 51 -11.16 -1.40 1.73
C ALA A 51 -10.15 -1.94 0.70
N LEU A 52 -9.11 -2.65 1.18
CA LEU A 52 -8.09 -3.25 0.32
C LEU A 52 -8.61 -4.54 -0.36
N PRO A 53 -8.06 -4.91 -1.52
CA PRO A 53 -8.30 -6.23 -2.10
C PRO A 53 -7.84 -7.35 -1.15
N PRO A 54 -8.51 -8.52 -1.17
CA PRO A 54 -9.55 -8.93 -2.15
C PRO A 54 -10.97 -8.43 -1.82
N TYR A 55 -11.19 -7.67 -0.74
CA TYR A 55 -12.53 -7.27 -0.30
C TYR A 55 -13.10 -6.08 -1.08
N GLY A 56 -12.27 -5.07 -1.36
CA GLY A 56 -12.61 -3.97 -2.28
C GLY A 56 -13.71 -3.01 -1.81
N LEU A 57 -14.05 -2.96 -0.51
CA LEU A 57 -15.04 -2.03 0.03
C LEU A 57 -14.44 -0.62 0.19
N TRP A 58 -14.03 -0.01 -0.93
CA TRP A 58 -13.22 1.21 -0.99
C TRP A 58 -13.75 2.38 -0.14
N TRP A 59 -15.08 2.48 0.01
CA TRP A 59 -15.75 3.52 0.79
C TRP A 59 -15.45 3.44 2.29
N LEU A 60 -14.90 2.32 2.78
CA LEU A 60 -14.37 2.17 4.14
C LEU A 60 -13.02 2.88 4.34
N GLY A 61 -12.27 3.18 3.27
CA GLY A 61 -10.98 3.87 3.33
C GLY A 61 -11.01 5.18 4.14
N PRO A 62 -11.91 6.14 3.81
CA PRO A 62 -12.09 7.35 4.60
C PRO A 62 -12.40 7.07 6.08
N PHE A 63 -13.17 6.04 6.39
CA PHE A 63 -13.52 5.70 7.77
C PHE A 63 -12.33 5.19 8.58
N SER A 64 -11.31 4.59 7.96
CA SER A 64 -10.07 4.22 8.64
C SER A 64 -9.42 5.45 9.30
N ALA A 65 -9.17 6.50 8.51
CA ALA A 65 -8.58 7.74 9.01
C ALA A 65 -9.45 8.43 10.07
N ALA A 66 -10.77 8.44 9.88
CA ALA A 66 -11.72 8.99 10.85
C ALA A 66 -11.65 8.23 12.19
N LEU A 67 -11.71 6.89 12.15
CA LEU A 67 -11.77 6.05 13.34
C LEU A 67 -10.46 6.08 14.15
N LEU A 68 -9.29 6.04 13.50
CA LEU A 68 -8.02 6.20 14.21
C LEU A 68 -7.94 7.57 14.89
N THR A 69 -8.34 8.63 14.18
CA THR A 69 -8.37 9.97 14.76
C THR A 69 -9.27 9.99 15.99
N LEU A 70 -10.51 9.51 15.87
CA LEU A 70 -11.47 9.43 16.98
C LEU A 70 -10.90 8.68 18.18
N ALA A 71 -10.20 7.56 17.94
CA ALA A 71 -9.59 6.75 18.98
C ALA A 71 -8.55 7.56 19.80
N VAL A 72 -7.78 8.43 19.15
CA VAL A 72 -6.66 9.17 19.78
C VAL A 72 -6.97 10.63 20.14
N LEU A 73 -8.15 11.15 19.81
CA LEU A 73 -8.53 12.52 20.18
C LEU A 73 -8.43 12.77 21.69
N GLY A 74 -7.62 13.74 22.09
CA GLY A 74 -7.50 14.18 23.48
C GLY A 74 -6.81 13.20 24.43
N VAL A 75 -6.12 12.16 23.93
CA VAL A 75 -5.39 11.22 24.82
C VAL A 75 -3.92 11.61 25.02
N ARG A 76 -3.34 11.05 26.07
CA ARG A 76 -1.89 11.08 26.34
C ARG A 76 -1.11 10.25 25.31
N MET A 77 0.13 10.62 25.09
CA MET A 77 0.99 10.00 24.06
C MET A 77 1.10 8.47 24.18
N ARG A 78 1.34 7.97 25.41
CA ARG A 78 1.41 6.54 25.68
C ARG A 78 0.12 5.80 25.30
N ARG A 79 -1.04 6.46 25.41
CA ARG A 79 -2.33 5.87 25.03
C ARG A 79 -2.55 5.89 23.52
N ALA A 80 -2.15 6.99 22.86
CA ALA A 80 -2.17 7.07 21.41
C ALA A 80 -1.29 5.98 20.78
N ALA A 81 -0.10 5.74 21.33
CA ALA A 81 0.83 4.71 20.87
C ALA A 81 0.20 3.31 20.82
N TRP A 82 -0.39 2.81 21.91
CA TRP A 82 -0.97 1.46 21.91
C TRP A 82 -2.30 1.38 21.13
N LEU A 83 -3.07 2.47 21.03
CA LEU A 83 -4.23 2.52 20.12
C LEU A 83 -3.77 2.46 18.65
N GLY A 84 -2.65 3.11 18.32
CA GLY A 84 -1.98 2.97 17.03
C GLY A 84 -1.57 1.52 16.77
N LEU A 85 -0.94 0.85 17.74
CA LEU A 85 -0.62 -0.58 17.64
C LEU A 85 -1.84 -1.44 17.34
N LEU A 86 -2.98 -1.21 18.01
CA LEU A 86 -4.20 -1.97 17.73
C LEU A 86 -4.73 -1.73 16.31
N SER A 87 -4.69 -0.49 15.83
CA SER A 87 -5.08 -0.17 14.45
C SER A 87 -4.13 -0.80 13.44
N GLY A 88 -2.81 -0.73 13.68
CA GLY A 88 -1.82 -1.35 12.80
C GLY A 88 -1.94 -2.86 12.79
N ALA A 89 -2.10 -3.51 13.95
CA ALA A 89 -2.20 -4.96 14.06
C ALA A 89 -3.48 -5.51 13.41
N SER A 90 -4.61 -4.83 13.60
CA SER A 90 -5.89 -5.22 12.98
C SER A 90 -5.89 -5.10 11.45
N LEU A 91 -4.94 -4.34 10.88
CA LEU A 91 -4.69 -4.29 9.44
C LEU A 91 -3.60 -5.26 9.01
N MET A 92 -2.37 -5.05 9.49
CA MET A 92 -1.17 -5.65 8.92
C MET A 92 -1.13 -7.16 9.15
N VAL A 93 -1.53 -7.65 10.32
CA VAL A 93 -1.55 -9.10 10.60
C VAL A 93 -2.39 -9.85 9.56
N PRO A 94 -3.69 -9.55 9.37
CA PRO A 94 -4.48 -10.25 8.34
C PRO A 94 -4.09 -9.89 6.91
N LEU A 95 -3.69 -8.64 6.63
CA LEU A 95 -3.42 -8.18 5.25
C LEU A 95 -2.28 -8.96 4.58
N ILE A 96 -1.19 -9.19 5.31
CA ILE A 96 0.01 -9.87 4.80
C ILE A 96 0.13 -11.32 5.27
N LYS A 97 -1.00 -11.95 5.64
CA LYS A 97 -1.04 -13.37 6.01
C LYS A 97 -0.50 -14.29 4.91
N TRP A 98 -0.56 -13.86 3.65
CA TRP A 98 0.04 -14.59 2.52
C TRP A 98 1.55 -14.85 2.67
N GLN A 99 2.25 -14.11 3.54
CA GLN A 99 3.65 -14.38 3.89
C GLN A 99 3.86 -15.63 4.75
N ASP A 100 2.80 -16.24 5.29
CA ASP A 100 2.86 -17.47 6.08
C ASP A 100 3.46 -18.67 5.31
N VAL A 101 3.54 -18.57 3.97
CA VAL A 101 4.29 -19.51 3.13
C VAL A 101 5.78 -19.62 3.53
N PHE A 102 6.36 -18.55 4.09
CA PHE A 102 7.71 -18.52 4.65
C PHE A 102 7.77 -18.94 6.12
N GLY A 103 6.64 -19.24 6.74
CA GLY A 103 6.45 -19.62 8.13
C GLY A 103 5.83 -18.51 9.00
N THR A 104 5.03 -18.94 9.97
CA THR A 104 4.21 -18.07 10.82
C THR A 104 5.04 -17.08 11.64
N ASP A 105 6.24 -17.47 12.08
CA ASP A 105 7.18 -16.61 12.77
C ASP A 105 7.71 -15.46 11.90
N VAL A 106 7.98 -15.70 10.61
CA VAL A 106 8.41 -14.65 9.66
C VAL A 106 7.26 -13.71 9.35
N TRP A 107 6.07 -14.24 9.08
CA TRP A 107 4.87 -13.43 8.87
C TRP A 107 4.57 -12.53 10.08
N LEU A 108 4.55 -13.08 11.30
CA LEU A 108 4.27 -12.31 12.50
C LEU A 108 5.36 -11.28 12.79
N LEU A 109 6.63 -11.58 12.49
CA LEU A 109 7.74 -10.64 12.63
C LEU A 109 7.57 -9.43 11.70
N ILE A 110 7.28 -9.68 10.41
CA ILE A 110 7.06 -8.62 9.42
C ILE A 110 5.79 -7.83 9.78
N ALA A 111 4.69 -8.51 10.13
CA ALA A 111 3.46 -7.84 10.55
C ALA A 111 3.65 -6.98 11.81
N ALA A 112 4.46 -7.42 12.77
CA ALA A 112 4.80 -6.63 13.94
C ALA A 112 5.65 -5.40 13.59
N ALA A 113 6.64 -5.55 12.69
CA ALA A 113 7.44 -4.44 12.19
C ALA A 113 6.57 -3.40 11.45
N GLU A 114 5.69 -3.84 10.56
CA GLU A 114 4.76 -2.98 9.82
C GLU A 114 3.75 -2.28 10.74
N THR A 115 3.27 -3.00 11.76
CA THR A 115 2.37 -2.45 12.80
C THR A 115 3.04 -1.33 13.60
N ALA A 116 4.35 -1.39 13.82
CA ALA A 116 5.07 -0.42 14.64
C ALA A 116 4.99 1.02 14.07
N TYR A 117 4.83 1.18 12.75
CA TYR A 117 4.69 2.48 12.10
C TYR A 117 3.41 3.24 12.51
N TYR A 118 2.38 2.53 12.98
CA TYR A 118 1.16 3.15 13.47
C TYR A 118 1.34 3.82 14.83
N ILE A 119 2.40 3.49 15.59
CA ILE A 119 2.73 4.15 16.87
C ILE A 119 3.01 5.65 16.66
N PRO A 120 4.07 6.05 15.92
CA PRO A 120 4.40 7.46 15.74
C PRO A 120 3.30 8.21 14.99
N MET A 121 2.59 7.57 14.06
CA MET A 121 1.43 8.17 13.40
C MET A 121 0.32 8.51 14.39
N ALA A 122 -0.15 7.55 15.19
CA ALA A 122 -1.22 7.77 16.16
C ALA A 122 -0.83 8.83 17.22
N MET A 123 0.44 8.81 17.65
CA MET A 123 1.04 9.82 18.52
C MET A 123 1.03 11.22 17.88
N GLY A 124 1.43 11.31 16.61
CA GLY A 124 1.40 12.52 15.80
C GLY A 124 -0.01 13.07 15.67
N ILE A 125 -1.00 12.22 15.35
CA ILE A 125 -2.41 12.60 15.23
C ILE A 125 -2.94 13.14 16.57
N ALA A 126 -2.64 12.48 17.70
CA ALA A 126 -3.05 12.96 19.03
C ALA A 126 -2.50 14.35 19.37
N CYS A 127 -1.34 14.72 18.81
CA CYS A 127 -0.75 16.06 18.91
C CYS A 127 -1.40 17.04 17.93
N ALA A 128 -1.38 16.72 16.63
CA ALA A 128 -1.84 17.58 15.55
C ALA A 128 -3.35 17.87 15.63
N ALA A 129 -4.13 16.97 16.22
CA ALA A 129 -5.54 17.15 16.55
C ALA A 129 -5.85 18.39 17.42
N ARG A 130 -4.84 18.97 18.07
CA ARG A 130 -4.98 20.18 18.89
C ARG A 130 -4.85 21.47 18.08
N LEU A 131 -4.35 21.39 16.85
CA LEU A 131 -4.17 22.54 15.98
C LEU A 131 -5.48 22.91 15.26
N ARG A 132 -5.56 24.16 14.81
CA ARG A 132 -6.57 24.56 13.82
C ARG A 132 -6.33 23.79 12.52
N ALA A 133 -7.38 23.44 11.79
CA ALA A 133 -7.30 22.62 10.57
C ALA A 133 -6.70 21.21 10.76
N TRP A 134 -6.88 20.61 11.95
CA TRP A 134 -6.43 19.24 12.23
C TRP A 134 -6.78 18.17 11.17
N PRO A 135 -7.90 18.23 10.41
CA PRO A 135 -8.16 17.23 9.37
C PRO A 135 -7.02 17.15 8.33
N VAL A 136 -6.49 18.30 7.93
CA VAL A 136 -5.39 18.39 6.95
C VAL A 136 -4.09 17.81 7.52
N TRP A 137 -3.76 18.14 8.77
CA TRP A 137 -2.55 17.63 9.40
C TRP A 137 -2.60 16.12 9.63
N THR A 138 -3.78 15.60 10.00
CA THR A 138 -4.00 14.16 10.12
C THR A 138 -3.80 13.48 8.76
N ALA A 139 -4.41 14.00 7.68
CA ALA A 139 -4.24 13.43 6.35
C ALA A 139 -2.77 13.43 5.89
N ALA A 140 -2.02 14.50 6.17
CA ALA A 140 -0.59 14.56 5.89
C ALA A 140 0.23 13.53 6.70
N LEU A 141 -0.17 13.23 7.94
CA LEU A 141 0.50 12.23 8.77
C LEU A 141 0.35 10.79 8.25
N TRP A 142 -0.75 10.48 7.56
CA TRP A 142 -0.90 9.21 6.85
C TRP A 142 0.15 9.08 5.74
N VAL A 143 0.32 10.13 4.93
CA VAL A 143 1.35 10.17 3.88
C VAL A 143 2.75 10.03 4.46
N LEU A 144 3.07 10.79 5.52
CA LEU A 144 4.39 10.70 6.15
C LEU A 144 4.69 9.28 6.66
N GLN A 145 3.72 8.63 7.28
CA GLN A 145 3.88 7.28 7.80
C GLN A 145 4.13 6.28 6.68
N GLU A 146 3.32 6.33 5.61
CA GLU A 146 3.47 5.46 4.44
C GLU A 146 4.79 5.71 3.72
N ALA A 147 5.22 6.97 3.60
CA ALA A 147 6.48 7.36 2.97
C ALA A 147 7.71 6.78 3.70
N VAL A 148 7.69 6.77 5.04
CA VAL A 148 8.77 6.17 5.85
C VAL A 148 8.75 4.65 5.72
N ARG A 149 7.57 4.03 5.86
CA ARG A 149 7.39 2.58 5.79
C ARG A 149 7.77 2.00 4.42
N ALA A 150 7.52 2.74 3.34
CA ALA A 150 7.91 2.38 1.99
C ALA A 150 9.42 2.48 1.70
N ARG A 151 10.26 2.91 2.66
CA ARG A 151 11.71 3.10 2.45
C ARG A 151 12.61 2.47 3.50
N PHE A 152 12.10 2.28 4.71
CA PHE A 152 12.88 1.80 5.84
C PHE A 152 12.10 0.75 6.65
N PRO A 153 12.78 -0.24 7.27
CA PRO A 153 14.15 -0.69 6.99
C PRO A 153 14.23 -1.49 5.67
N LEU A 154 15.44 -1.87 5.24
CA LEU A 154 15.66 -2.84 4.15
C LEU A 154 15.04 -2.47 2.78
N GLY A 155 14.98 -1.19 2.45
CA GLY A 155 14.33 -0.72 1.21
C GLY A 155 12.82 -0.51 1.34
N GLY A 156 12.23 -0.91 2.48
CA GLY A 156 10.84 -0.64 2.86
C GLY A 156 9.82 -1.63 2.34
N PHE A 157 8.58 -1.47 2.81
CA PHE A 157 7.45 -2.32 2.46
C PHE A 157 6.20 -1.45 2.23
N PRO A 158 5.92 -1.03 0.99
CA PRO A 158 4.83 -0.10 0.68
C PRO A 158 3.43 -0.73 0.75
N TRP A 159 3.32 -2.04 1.01
CA TRP A 159 2.05 -2.76 0.94
C TRP A 159 0.97 -2.18 1.86
N GLY A 160 -0.29 -2.21 1.46
CA GLY A 160 -1.39 -1.74 2.32
C GLY A 160 -1.48 -0.22 2.51
N LYS A 161 -0.83 0.61 1.67
CA LYS A 161 -1.13 2.05 1.60
C LYS A 161 -2.64 2.26 1.43
N LEU A 162 -3.18 3.32 2.03
CA LEU A 162 -4.58 3.69 1.89
C LEU A 162 -4.96 3.95 0.42
N ALA A 163 -4.01 4.45 -0.37
CA ALA A 163 -4.15 4.63 -1.81
C ALA A 163 -4.42 3.32 -2.58
N PHE A 164 -3.85 2.20 -2.15
CA PHE A 164 -4.01 0.91 -2.84
C PHE A 164 -5.39 0.28 -2.61
N ALA A 165 -6.21 0.89 -1.74
CA ALA A 165 -7.63 0.57 -1.59
C ALA A 165 -8.54 1.36 -2.56
N GLN A 166 -7.96 2.17 -3.43
CA GLN A 166 -8.69 3.08 -4.32
C GLN A 166 -8.43 2.90 -5.83
N PRO A 167 -8.19 1.67 -6.35
CA PRO A 167 -8.23 1.48 -7.80
C PRO A 167 -9.67 1.62 -8.30
N ASP A 168 -9.88 2.34 -9.40
CA ASP A 168 -11.22 2.53 -10.00
C ASP A 168 -12.29 3.08 -9.02
N THR A 169 -11.92 4.11 -8.26
CA THR A 169 -12.83 4.81 -7.33
C THR A 169 -12.83 6.31 -7.59
N PRO A 170 -13.72 7.10 -6.95
CA PRO A 170 -13.69 8.56 -7.04
C PRO A 170 -12.36 9.21 -6.63
N PHE A 171 -11.46 8.50 -5.95
CA PHE A 171 -10.15 9.00 -5.54
C PHE A 171 -9.01 8.64 -6.50
N SER A 172 -9.23 7.72 -7.46
CA SER A 172 -8.20 7.17 -8.34
C SER A 172 -7.46 8.26 -9.13
N GLY A 173 -8.19 9.24 -9.66
CA GLY A 173 -7.62 10.30 -10.50
C GLY A 173 -6.61 11.21 -9.80
N TYR A 174 -6.56 11.23 -8.46
CA TYR A 174 -5.50 11.91 -7.73
C TYR A 174 -4.11 11.29 -7.97
N ALA A 175 -4.04 10.02 -8.39
CA ALA A 175 -2.78 9.35 -8.71
C ALA A 175 -2.06 10.04 -9.87
N ALA A 176 -2.78 10.50 -10.89
CA ALA A 176 -2.21 11.22 -12.04
C ALA A 176 -1.59 12.59 -11.67
N TRP A 177 -1.92 13.13 -10.49
CA TRP A 177 -1.46 14.44 -10.02
C TRP A 177 -0.37 14.37 -8.96
N GLY A 178 -0.46 13.40 -8.05
CA GLY A 178 0.48 13.30 -6.94
C GLY A 178 0.74 11.89 -6.45
N SER A 179 0.65 10.91 -7.36
CA SER A 179 0.91 9.50 -7.08
C SER A 179 0.02 8.95 -5.96
N SER A 180 0.38 7.79 -5.42
CA SER A 180 -0.24 7.18 -4.25
C SER A 180 -0.30 8.14 -3.05
N ALA A 181 0.66 9.04 -2.89
CA ALA A 181 0.70 10.00 -1.79
C ALA A 181 -0.51 10.94 -1.75
N LEU A 182 -0.89 11.52 -2.90
CA LEU A 182 -2.05 12.41 -2.97
C LEU A 182 -3.36 11.66 -2.79
N VAL A 183 -3.46 10.43 -3.30
CA VAL A 183 -4.62 9.55 -3.09
C VAL A 183 -4.80 9.27 -1.59
N THR A 184 -3.74 8.80 -0.90
CA THR A 184 -3.76 8.58 0.56
C THR A 184 -4.20 9.85 1.29
N PHE A 185 -3.63 11.00 0.93
CA PHE A 185 -3.99 12.27 1.55
C PHE A 185 -5.47 12.60 1.38
N MET A 186 -6.01 12.50 0.16
CA MET A 186 -7.40 12.88 -0.13
C MET A 186 -8.41 11.93 0.51
N VAL A 187 -8.12 10.62 0.55
CA VAL A 187 -8.96 9.64 1.27
C VAL A 187 -8.97 9.92 2.77
N ALA A 188 -7.79 10.14 3.36
CA ALA A 188 -7.69 10.46 4.78
C ALA A 188 -8.32 11.82 5.11
N LEU A 189 -8.21 12.80 4.20
CA LEU A 189 -8.83 14.11 4.34
C LEU A 189 -10.36 13.99 4.32
N ALA A 190 -10.93 13.25 3.37
CA ALA A 190 -12.37 12.99 3.30
C ALA A 190 -12.90 12.40 4.62
N GLY A 191 -12.21 11.39 5.17
CA GLY A 191 -12.55 10.79 6.46
C GLY A 191 -12.50 11.78 7.63
N THR A 192 -11.45 12.58 7.68
CA THR A 192 -11.22 13.50 8.80
C THR A 192 -12.11 14.74 8.75
N VAL A 193 -12.50 15.23 7.56
CA VAL A 193 -13.49 16.32 7.43
C VAL A 193 -14.90 15.83 7.79
N LEU A 194 -15.26 14.60 7.44
CA LEU A 194 -16.50 13.96 7.92
C LEU A 194 -16.54 13.90 9.44
N LEU A 195 -15.46 13.40 10.06
CA LEU A 195 -15.35 13.38 11.52
C LEU A 195 -15.41 14.79 12.12
N ALA A 196 -14.77 15.78 11.51
CA ALA A 196 -14.84 17.16 11.97
C ALA A 196 -16.25 17.74 11.92
N GLY A 197 -17.02 17.43 10.86
CA GLY A 197 -18.45 17.75 10.76
C GLY A 197 -19.26 17.09 11.88
N LEU A 198 -19.05 15.79 12.11
CA LEU A 198 -19.72 15.02 13.16
C LEU A 198 -19.43 15.57 14.57
N LEU A 199 -18.19 15.88 14.89
CA LEU A 199 -17.80 16.43 16.20
C LEU A 199 -18.40 17.82 16.44
N ARG A 200 -18.42 18.67 15.40
CA ARG A 200 -19.09 19.99 15.46
C ARG A 200 -20.59 19.86 15.61
N ALA A 201 -21.21 18.93 14.88
CA ALA A 201 -22.64 18.62 14.98
C ALA A 201 -23.02 18.13 16.39
N ALA A 202 -22.22 17.24 16.97
CA ALA A 202 -22.42 16.75 18.33
C ALA A 202 -22.31 17.88 19.38
N ARG A 203 -21.38 18.82 19.17
CA ARG A 203 -21.25 20.01 20.03
C ARG A 203 -22.45 20.95 19.88
N ALA A 204 -22.82 21.31 18.66
CA ALA A 204 -23.95 22.19 18.37
C ALA A 204 -25.28 21.61 18.89
N ARG A 205 -25.46 20.28 18.80
CA ARG A 205 -26.61 19.57 19.38
C ARG A 205 -26.72 19.75 20.89
N ARG A 206 -25.59 19.66 21.59
CA ARG A 206 -25.53 19.82 23.05
C ARG A 206 -25.80 21.27 23.48
N GLU A 207 -25.38 22.24 22.68
CA GLU A 207 -25.48 23.67 22.99
C GLU A 207 -26.83 24.30 22.60
N GLY A 208 -27.57 23.75 21.62
CA GLY A 208 -28.83 24.36 21.21
C GLY A 208 -29.78 23.49 20.39
N GLY A 209 -29.79 22.18 20.63
CA GLY A 209 -30.80 21.26 20.10
C GLY A 209 -30.45 20.60 18.75
N PRO A 210 -31.23 19.60 18.31
CA PRO A 210 -30.90 18.74 17.18
C PRO A 210 -30.73 19.49 15.84
N TRP A 211 -31.52 20.54 15.61
CA TRP A 211 -31.47 21.31 14.36
C TRP A 211 -30.15 22.05 14.15
N ARG A 212 -29.46 22.45 15.23
CA ARG A 212 -28.14 23.08 15.14
C ARG A 212 -27.03 22.11 14.70
N ALA A 213 -27.29 20.80 14.73
CA ALA A 213 -26.37 19.78 14.28
C ALA A 213 -26.33 19.63 12.74
N VAL A 214 -27.40 20.05 12.05
CA VAL A 214 -27.56 19.83 10.60
C VAL A 214 -26.51 20.58 9.78
N PRO A 215 -26.28 21.90 9.96
CA PRO A 215 -25.31 22.63 9.14
C PRO A 215 -23.88 22.07 9.19
N PRO A 216 -23.26 21.79 10.36
CA PRO A 216 -21.90 21.24 10.39
C PRO A 216 -21.81 19.81 9.85
N LEU A 217 -22.87 19.00 10.01
CA LEU A 217 -22.92 17.66 9.44
C LEU A 217 -22.99 17.72 7.90
N ALA A 218 -23.89 18.56 7.38
CA ALA A 218 -24.03 18.79 5.94
C ALA A 218 -22.75 19.37 5.33
N ALA A 219 -22.09 20.31 6.01
CA ALA A 219 -20.81 20.86 5.56
C ALA A 219 -19.69 19.81 5.51
N GLY A 220 -19.61 18.93 6.52
CA GLY A 220 -18.64 17.82 6.51
C GLY A 220 -18.90 16.83 5.38
N LEU A 221 -20.17 16.47 5.15
CA LEU A 221 -20.56 15.59 4.05
C LEU A 221 -20.30 16.23 2.68
N ALA A 222 -20.71 17.49 2.49
CA ALA A 222 -20.48 18.22 1.24
C ALA A 222 -18.99 18.35 0.92
N ALA A 223 -18.14 18.61 1.93
CA ALA A 223 -16.69 18.65 1.74
C ALA A 223 -16.12 17.29 1.31
N ALA A 224 -16.55 16.19 1.91
CA ALA A 224 -16.11 14.85 1.53
C ALA A 224 -16.57 14.45 0.12
N LEU A 225 -17.82 14.78 -0.24
CA LEU A 225 -18.34 14.58 -1.59
C LEU A 225 -17.61 15.45 -2.62
N ALA A 226 -17.26 16.69 -2.28
CA ALA A 226 -16.48 17.56 -3.14
C ALA A 226 -15.06 17.02 -3.37
N ILE A 227 -14.42 16.41 -2.36
CA ILE A 227 -13.13 15.71 -2.53
C ILE A 227 -13.31 14.52 -3.50
N GLY A 228 -14.32 13.67 -3.31
CA GLY A 228 -14.58 12.56 -4.24
C GLY A 228 -14.86 13.04 -5.68
N ALA A 229 -15.66 14.09 -5.83
CA ALA A 229 -15.97 14.66 -7.14
C ALA A 229 -14.75 15.27 -7.85
N ALA A 230 -13.88 15.94 -7.09
CA ALA A 230 -12.64 16.50 -7.63
C ALA A 230 -11.66 15.39 -8.10
N GLY A 231 -11.62 14.25 -7.42
CA GLY A 231 -10.82 13.10 -7.85
C GLY A 231 -11.29 12.49 -9.17
N MET A 232 -12.61 12.39 -9.40
CA MET A 232 -13.16 11.92 -10.68
C MET A 232 -12.85 12.87 -11.86
N ALA A 233 -12.76 14.18 -11.61
CA ALA A 233 -12.43 15.16 -12.64
C ALA A 233 -10.91 15.28 -12.91
N ALA A 234 -10.07 14.78 -12.00
CA ALA A 234 -8.62 14.94 -12.04
C ALA A 234 -7.94 14.34 -13.30
N PRO A 235 -8.35 13.19 -13.86
CA PRO A 235 -7.73 12.61 -15.06
C PRO A 235 -7.95 13.42 -16.34
N MET A 236 -8.91 14.36 -16.35
CA MET A 236 -9.23 15.16 -17.54
C MET A 236 -8.17 16.21 -17.90
N VAL A 237 -7.11 16.35 -17.10
CA VAL A 237 -6.09 17.40 -17.25
C VAL A 237 -4.70 16.78 -17.23
N GLY A 238 -3.94 16.96 -18.31
CA GLY A 238 -2.54 16.50 -18.38
C GLY A 238 -2.39 15.02 -18.74
N ALA A 239 -3.40 14.41 -19.37
CA ALA A 239 -3.30 13.06 -19.92
C ALA A 239 -2.19 13.00 -21.00
N PRO A 240 -1.36 11.94 -21.02
CA PRO A 240 -0.39 11.72 -22.09
C PRO A 240 -1.06 11.62 -23.47
N ALA A 241 -0.29 11.89 -24.52
CA ALA A 241 -0.78 11.77 -25.90
C ALA A 241 -0.84 10.29 -26.31
N ARG A 242 -1.85 9.95 -27.13
CA ARG A 242 -1.88 8.65 -27.81
C ARG A 242 -0.83 8.65 -28.91
N ASP A 243 -0.09 7.56 -29.03
CA ASP A 243 0.99 7.38 -30.01
C ASP A 243 0.53 6.46 -31.14
N HIS A 244 0.57 5.14 -30.90
CA HIS A 244 0.10 4.09 -31.80
C HIS A 244 -0.69 3.02 -31.02
N THR A 245 -1.36 2.13 -31.74
CA THR A 245 -1.93 0.90 -31.16
C THR A 245 -0.92 -0.22 -31.30
N ALA A 246 -0.69 -0.99 -30.23
CA ALA A 246 0.12 -2.19 -30.23
C ALA A 246 -0.73 -3.40 -29.81
N THR A 247 -0.65 -4.48 -30.57
CA THR A 247 -1.30 -5.76 -30.28
C THR A 247 -0.40 -6.57 -29.36
N VAL A 248 -0.78 -6.70 -28.10
CA VAL A 248 0.03 -7.34 -27.06
C VAL A 248 -0.59 -8.66 -26.65
N ALA A 249 0.19 -9.73 -26.72
CA ALA A 249 -0.20 -11.03 -26.19
C ALA A 249 0.36 -11.28 -24.79
N LEU A 250 -0.44 -11.91 -23.94
CA LEU A 250 -0.09 -12.37 -22.59
C LEU A 250 -0.19 -13.89 -22.54
N VAL A 251 0.89 -14.55 -22.12
CA VAL A 251 0.94 -16.02 -22.00
C VAL A 251 1.23 -16.44 -20.56
N GLN A 252 0.23 -17.03 -19.91
CA GLN A 252 0.31 -17.61 -18.58
C GLN A 252 0.39 -19.13 -18.70
N GLY A 253 1.58 -19.70 -18.47
CA GLY A 253 1.82 -21.15 -18.61
C GLY A 253 1.35 -22.00 -17.43
N ASN A 254 1.17 -21.39 -16.25
CA ASN A 254 0.98 -22.07 -14.96
C ASN A 254 2.22 -22.85 -14.48
N VAL A 255 2.19 -23.26 -13.22
CA VAL A 255 3.21 -24.12 -12.60
C VAL A 255 2.62 -25.49 -12.22
N PRO A 256 3.45 -26.54 -12.08
CA PRO A 256 3.00 -27.87 -11.68
C PRO A 256 2.44 -27.93 -10.25
N ARG A 257 2.95 -27.08 -9.34
CA ARG A 257 2.53 -27.02 -7.94
C ARG A 257 2.44 -25.57 -7.47
N VAL A 258 1.26 -25.15 -6.99
CA VAL A 258 1.04 -23.82 -6.37
C VAL A 258 1.07 -23.90 -4.85
N GLY A 259 1.48 -22.81 -4.18
CA GLY A 259 1.39 -22.64 -2.73
C GLY A 259 2.44 -23.41 -1.90
N THR A 260 3.55 -23.86 -2.51
CA THR A 260 4.63 -24.58 -1.82
C THR A 260 5.99 -24.03 -2.23
N MET A 261 7.04 -24.19 -1.41
CA MET A 261 8.40 -23.70 -1.75
C MET A 261 9.05 -24.40 -2.99
N ASP A 262 8.45 -25.48 -3.50
CA ASP A 262 8.92 -26.26 -4.65
C ASP A 262 7.97 -26.10 -5.85
N ILE A 263 7.77 -24.84 -6.26
CA ILE A 263 6.83 -24.48 -7.35
C ILE A 263 7.30 -24.93 -8.73
N LEU A 264 8.61 -25.10 -8.93
CA LEU A 264 9.20 -25.29 -10.26
C LEU A 264 9.01 -26.72 -10.79
N GLY A 265 8.74 -27.70 -9.91
CA GLY A 265 8.49 -29.08 -10.31
C GLY A 265 9.71 -29.72 -10.96
N GLU A 266 9.52 -30.38 -12.11
CA GLU A 266 10.62 -30.96 -12.86
C GLU A 266 11.40 -29.91 -13.65
N ARG A 267 12.69 -30.19 -13.87
CA ARG A 267 13.59 -29.34 -14.67
C ARG A 267 12.95 -29.07 -16.05
N MET A 268 12.92 -27.80 -16.48
CA MET A 268 12.32 -27.30 -17.73
C MET A 268 10.80 -27.29 -17.78
N GLN A 269 10.09 -27.79 -16.77
CA GLN A 269 8.64 -27.97 -16.87
C GLN A 269 7.90 -26.63 -16.94
N VAL A 270 8.35 -25.64 -16.17
CA VAL A 270 7.76 -24.29 -16.22
C VAL A 270 8.06 -23.63 -17.57
N LEU A 271 9.28 -23.77 -18.09
CA LEU A 271 9.61 -23.27 -19.43
C LEU A 271 8.73 -23.91 -20.51
N GLN A 272 8.57 -25.23 -20.47
CA GLN A 272 7.75 -25.95 -21.44
C GLN A 272 6.29 -25.48 -21.40
N ASN A 273 5.71 -25.31 -20.21
CA ASN A 273 4.33 -24.82 -20.07
C ASN A 273 4.12 -23.45 -20.74
N HIS A 274 5.08 -22.53 -20.62
CA HIS A 274 4.98 -21.22 -21.24
C HIS A 274 5.20 -21.29 -22.76
N VAL A 275 6.17 -22.09 -23.21
CA VAL A 275 6.41 -22.36 -24.64
C VAL A 275 5.17 -22.97 -25.30
N ASP A 276 4.52 -23.93 -24.65
CA ASP A 276 3.27 -24.53 -25.13
C ASP A 276 2.15 -23.48 -25.25
N GLY A 277 2.10 -22.52 -24.32
CA GLY A 277 1.18 -21.38 -24.40
C GLY A 277 1.45 -20.44 -25.58
N VAL A 278 2.73 -20.24 -25.95
CA VAL A 278 3.09 -19.47 -27.15
C VAL A 278 2.74 -20.25 -28.43
N HIS A 279 2.93 -21.57 -28.46
CA HIS A 279 2.49 -22.40 -29.58
C HIS A 279 0.96 -22.44 -29.72
N GLU A 280 0.22 -22.44 -28.61
CA GLU A 280 -1.25 -22.25 -28.63
C GLU A 280 -1.61 -20.90 -29.25
N LEU A 281 -0.96 -19.81 -28.81
CA LEU A 281 -1.16 -18.48 -29.39
C LEU A 281 -0.92 -18.49 -30.90
N ALA A 282 0.20 -19.03 -31.36
CA ALA A 282 0.55 -19.15 -32.77
C ALA A 282 -0.52 -19.91 -33.58
N ARG A 283 -1.07 -21.00 -33.03
CA ARG A 283 -2.18 -21.73 -33.66
C ARG A 283 -3.44 -20.88 -33.78
N ARG A 284 -3.81 -20.14 -32.72
CA ARG A 284 -5.01 -19.28 -32.72
C ARG A 284 -4.88 -18.14 -33.74
N VAL A 285 -3.68 -17.58 -33.88
CA VAL A 285 -3.38 -16.57 -34.91
C VAL A 285 -3.53 -17.16 -36.31
N ARG A 286 -2.90 -18.31 -36.60
CA ARG A 286 -3.05 -18.98 -37.91
C ARG A 286 -4.48 -19.38 -38.24
N ALA A 287 -5.29 -19.70 -37.23
CA ALA A 287 -6.71 -19.99 -37.38
C ALA A 287 -7.58 -18.74 -37.58
N GLY A 288 -7.03 -17.54 -37.40
CA GLY A 288 -7.76 -16.27 -37.47
C GLY A 288 -8.68 -16.03 -36.27
N GLU A 289 -8.42 -16.69 -35.13
CA GLU A 289 -9.21 -16.53 -33.90
C GLU A 289 -8.80 -15.29 -33.10
N VAL A 290 -7.55 -14.85 -33.27
CA VAL A 290 -6.99 -13.63 -32.68
C VAL A 290 -6.05 -12.97 -33.68
N ASP A 291 -5.82 -11.67 -33.53
CA ASP A 291 -4.91 -10.92 -34.38
C ASP A 291 -3.44 -11.28 -34.13
N GLN A 292 -2.59 -11.06 -35.14
CA GLN A 292 -1.14 -11.20 -35.03
C GLN A 292 -0.61 -10.22 -33.97
N PRO A 293 0.07 -10.69 -32.90
CA PRO A 293 0.65 -9.80 -31.91
C PRO A 293 1.91 -9.11 -32.45
N ASP A 294 2.08 -7.84 -32.08
CA ASP A 294 3.33 -7.10 -32.30
C ASP A 294 4.41 -7.55 -31.28
N LEU A 295 3.99 -8.01 -30.10
CA LEU A 295 4.85 -8.54 -29.06
C LEU A 295 4.10 -9.50 -28.12
N VAL A 296 4.85 -10.42 -27.51
CA VAL A 296 4.32 -11.38 -26.53
C VAL A 296 5.03 -11.20 -25.19
N ILE A 297 4.27 -11.08 -24.10
CA ILE A 297 4.81 -10.93 -22.75
C ILE A 297 4.52 -12.19 -21.94
N LEU A 298 5.60 -12.78 -21.44
CA LEU A 298 5.61 -13.91 -20.54
C LEU A 298 5.97 -13.43 -19.10
N PRO A 299 5.48 -14.14 -18.08
CA PRO A 299 5.71 -13.86 -16.67
C PRO A 299 7.17 -13.84 -16.18
N GLU A 300 7.34 -13.44 -14.92
CA GLU A 300 8.58 -13.64 -14.16
C GLU A 300 8.86 -15.15 -14.00
N ASN A 301 10.13 -15.54 -14.12
CA ASN A 301 10.57 -16.93 -14.02
C ASN A 301 9.80 -17.89 -14.95
N SER A 302 9.40 -17.43 -16.15
CA SER A 302 8.87 -18.30 -17.20
C SER A 302 9.90 -19.31 -17.69
N ALA A 303 11.20 -19.00 -17.60
CA ALA A 303 12.27 -19.98 -17.73
C ALA A 303 12.85 -20.32 -16.36
N ASP A 304 12.73 -21.58 -15.94
CA ASP A 304 13.34 -22.11 -14.72
C ASP A 304 14.83 -22.45 -14.90
N ILE A 305 15.37 -22.24 -16.11
CA ILE A 305 16.77 -22.48 -16.50
C ILE A 305 17.35 -21.28 -17.23
N ASP A 306 18.65 -21.08 -17.05
CA ASP A 306 19.41 -20.08 -17.75
C ASP A 306 19.55 -20.42 -19.25
N VAL A 307 18.76 -19.73 -20.05
CA VAL A 307 18.66 -19.86 -21.51
C VAL A 307 19.94 -19.44 -22.23
N TYR A 308 20.79 -18.62 -21.61
CA TYR A 308 22.08 -18.22 -22.19
C TYR A 308 23.08 -19.38 -22.17
N ASN A 309 22.90 -20.33 -21.25
CA ASN A 309 23.85 -21.40 -20.95
C ASN A 309 23.31 -22.81 -21.26
N ASP A 310 22.01 -23.00 -21.48
CA ASP A 310 21.41 -24.29 -21.91
C ASP A 310 20.88 -24.18 -23.36
N PRO A 311 21.58 -24.77 -24.35
CA PRO A 311 21.16 -24.70 -25.76
C PRO A 311 19.77 -25.28 -26.03
N ARG A 312 19.28 -26.21 -25.20
CA ARG A 312 17.92 -26.75 -25.37
C ARG A 312 16.86 -25.72 -24.97
N ALA A 313 17.11 -24.96 -23.91
CA ALA A 313 16.23 -23.89 -23.48
C ALA A 313 16.19 -22.76 -24.52
N ALA A 314 17.36 -22.37 -25.04
CA ALA A 314 17.45 -21.40 -26.14
C ALA A 314 16.67 -21.88 -27.39
N ALA A 315 16.80 -23.15 -27.76
CA ALA A 315 16.10 -23.72 -28.91
C ALA A 315 14.56 -23.71 -28.73
N LEU A 316 14.06 -24.02 -27.54
CA LEU A 316 12.61 -23.98 -27.26
C LEU A 316 12.04 -22.57 -27.36
N ILE A 317 12.74 -21.58 -26.81
CA ILE A 317 12.28 -20.18 -26.89
C ILE A 317 12.38 -19.66 -28.31
N SER A 318 13.45 -19.99 -29.04
CA SER A 318 13.59 -19.61 -30.45
C SER A 318 12.48 -20.22 -31.30
N ALA A 319 12.16 -21.50 -31.10
CA ALA A 319 11.07 -22.16 -31.81
C ALA A 319 9.71 -21.54 -31.47
N ALA A 320 9.48 -21.14 -30.22
CA ALA A 320 8.26 -20.46 -29.81
C ALA A 320 8.12 -19.07 -30.46
N ALA A 321 9.17 -18.26 -30.43
CA ALA A 321 9.21 -16.93 -31.04
C ALA A 321 8.99 -17.00 -32.56
N GLN A 322 9.63 -17.97 -33.23
CA GLN A 322 9.48 -18.20 -34.67
C GLN A 322 8.10 -18.73 -35.05
N ASP A 323 7.47 -19.57 -34.22
CA ASP A 323 6.14 -20.12 -34.52
C ASP A 323 5.05 -19.04 -34.45
N VAL A 324 5.15 -18.11 -33.49
CA VAL A 324 4.22 -16.97 -33.37
C VAL A 324 4.59 -15.80 -34.27
N ASP A 325 5.81 -15.76 -34.80
CA ASP A 325 6.34 -14.66 -35.63
C ASP A 325 6.27 -13.29 -34.93
N ALA A 326 6.65 -13.26 -33.65
CA ALA A 326 6.67 -12.04 -32.83
C ALA A 326 7.74 -12.14 -31.73
N PRO A 327 8.36 -11.01 -31.34
CA PRO A 327 9.38 -11.02 -30.30
C PRO A 327 8.76 -11.20 -28.91
N LEU A 328 9.50 -11.87 -28.02
CA LEU A 328 9.04 -12.26 -26.68
C LEU A 328 9.75 -11.44 -25.61
N LEU A 329 9.03 -11.01 -24.57
CA LEU A 329 9.61 -10.66 -23.27
C LEU A 329 9.35 -11.81 -22.30
N PHE A 330 10.38 -12.43 -21.72
CA PHE A 330 10.18 -13.51 -20.75
C PHE A 330 11.11 -13.41 -19.55
N GLY A 331 10.63 -13.90 -18.40
CA GLY A 331 11.38 -13.88 -17.16
C GLY A 331 12.33 -15.06 -17.00
N LEU A 332 13.55 -14.81 -16.52
CA LEU A 332 14.50 -15.84 -16.11
C LEU A 332 15.31 -15.44 -14.88
N THR A 333 15.89 -16.45 -14.24
CA THR A 333 16.89 -16.26 -13.19
C THR A 333 18.28 -16.60 -13.72
N ARG A 334 19.20 -15.63 -13.72
CA ARG A 334 20.58 -15.82 -14.17
C ARG A 334 21.50 -15.93 -12.97
N PHE A 335 22.32 -16.98 -12.90
CA PHE A 335 23.31 -17.13 -11.83
C PHE A 335 24.66 -16.56 -12.27
N TYR A 336 25.40 -15.99 -11.33
CA TYR A 336 26.81 -15.67 -11.52
C TYR A 336 27.64 -16.97 -11.51
N ASP A 337 28.87 -16.92 -12.03
CA ASP A 337 29.75 -18.10 -12.16
C ASP A 337 30.01 -18.81 -10.81
N ASP A 338 29.97 -18.07 -9.70
CA ASP A 338 30.16 -18.61 -8.35
C ASP A 338 28.91 -19.31 -7.78
N GLY A 339 27.75 -19.19 -8.44
CA GLY A 339 26.46 -19.70 -8.01
C GLY A 339 25.88 -19.04 -6.74
N ALA A 340 26.65 -18.17 -6.07
CA ALA A 340 26.27 -17.54 -4.81
C ALA A 340 25.37 -16.32 -5.03
N LYS A 341 25.48 -15.69 -6.19
CA LYS A 341 24.65 -14.55 -6.60
C LYS A 341 23.80 -14.88 -7.81
N ARG A 342 22.67 -14.18 -7.92
CA ARG A 342 21.81 -14.27 -9.10
C ARG A 342 21.15 -12.94 -9.45
N GLU A 343 20.61 -12.87 -10.64
CA GLU A 343 19.77 -11.78 -11.13
C GLU A 343 18.43 -12.32 -11.58
N ILE A 344 17.38 -11.53 -11.34
CA ILE A 344 16.04 -11.81 -11.86
C ILE A 344 15.82 -10.86 -13.03
N ARG A 345 15.67 -11.41 -14.23
CA ARG A 345 15.64 -10.64 -15.47
C ARG A 345 14.36 -10.87 -16.25
N SER A 346 13.91 -9.84 -16.95
CA SER A 346 13.02 -9.95 -18.12
C SER A 346 13.85 -9.70 -19.37
N VAL A 347 13.89 -10.67 -20.28
CA VAL A 347 14.78 -10.69 -21.45
C VAL A 347 13.95 -10.64 -22.72
N VAL A 348 14.38 -9.80 -23.67
CA VAL A 348 13.86 -9.77 -25.03
C VAL A 348 14.42 -10.94 -25.83
N TRP A 349 13.58 -11.63 -26.57
CA TRP A 349 13.97 -12.64 -27.55
C TRP A 349 13.34 -12.32 -28.90
N ASP A 350 14.19 -11.99 -29.86
CA ASP A 350 13.80 -11.79 -31.24
C ASP A 350 13.69 -13.14 -31.97
N PRO A 351 12.68 -13.35 -32.84
CA PRO A 351 12.52 -14.60 -33.59
C PRO A 351 13.68 -14.90 -34.55
N GLU A 352 14.38 -13.88 -35.05
CA GLU A 352 15.51 -14.01 -35.98
C GLU A 352 16.86 -13.90 -35.27
N ASP A 353 17.04 -12.86 -34.47
CA ASP A 353 18.35 -12.51 -33.87
C ASP A 353 18.58 -13.17 -32.50
N GLY A 354 17.55 -13.73 -31.86
CA GLY A 354 17.63 -14.36 -30.55
C GLY A 354 17.67 -13.34 -29.39
N PRO A 355 18.45 -13.58 -28.31
CA PRO A 355 18.38 -12.75 -27.12
C PRO A 355 18.88 -11.32 -27.34
N GLY A 356 18.10 -10.34 -26.87
CA GLY A 356 18.39 -8.91 -26.96
C GLY A 356 18.46 -8.21 -25.61
N ASP A 357 17.89 -7.00 -25.55
CA ASP A 357 17.83 -6.16 -24.34
C ASP A 357 17.16 -6.87 -23.17
N TYR A 358 17.45 -6.40 -21.95
CA TYR A 358 16.87 -6.96 -20.74
C TYR A 358 16.71 -5.92 -19.63
N TYR A 359 15.80 -6.21 -18.70
CA TYR A 359 15.64 -5.49 -17.45
C TYR A 359 15.95 -6.41 -16.27
N THR A 360 16.78 -5.95 -15.32
CA THR A 360 17.06 -6.65 -14.07
C THR A 360 16.25 -6.03 -12.93
N LYS A 361 15.51 -6.86 -12.18
CA LYS A 361 14.67 -6.46 -11.04
C LYS A 361 15.43 -5.62 -10.03
N ARG A 362 14.82 -4.54 -9.53
CA ARG A 362 15.50 -3.52 -8.70
C ARG A 362 15.13 -3.57 -7.24
N PHE A 363 13.87 -3.84 -6.93
CA PHE A 363 13.36 -3.99 -5.57
C PHE A 363 13.14 -5.46 -5.28
N LEU A 364 14.08 -6.01 -4.52
CA LEU A 364 14.08 -7.41 -4.16
C LEU A 364 13.23 -7.67 -2.93
N VAL A 365 12.59 -8.84 -2.88
CA VAL A 365 11.78 -9.30 -1.75
C VAL A 365 12.70 -9.81 -0.63
N PRO A 366 12.74 -9.15 0.54
CA PRO A 366 13.52 -9.64 1.68
C PRO A 366 13.01 -11.00 2.14
N PHE A 367 13.91 -11.91 2.49
CA PHE A 367 13.64 -13.30 2.89
C PHE A 367 12.99 -14.18 1.82
N GLY A 368 12.79 -13.68 0.59
CA GLY A 368 12.37 -14.48 -0.56
C GLY A 368 13.47 -14.55 -1.63
N GLU A 369 14.06 -13.40 -1.96
CA GLU A 369 15.04 -13.28 -3.04
C GLU A 369 16.47 -13.11 -2.53
N TYR A 370 16.61 -12.56 -1.32
CA TYR A 370 17.86 -12.46 -0.60
C TYR A 370 17.59 -12.55 0.91
N ILE A 371 18.62 -12.85 1.70
CA ILE A 371 18.51 -12.87 3.16
C ILE A 371 19.21 -11.64 3.73
N PRO A 372 18.47 -10.65 4.27
CA PRO A 372 19.08 -9.54 5.02
C PRO A 372 19.93 -10.09 6.15
N TYR A 373 21.18 -9.63 6.30
CA TYR A 373 22.09 -10.12 7.36
C TYR A 373 22.13 -11.66 7.45
N ARG A 374 22.32 -12.33 6.29
CA ARG A 374 22.26 -13.80 6.11
C ARG A 374 22.77 -14.60 7.32
N ASP A 375 24.02 -14.42 7.72
CA ASP A 375 24.65 -15.16 8.82
C ASP A 375 23.90 -15.06 10.16
N PHE A 376 23.29 -13.91 10.45
CA PHE A 376 22.50 -13.72 11.66
C PHE A 376 21.19 -14.50 11.59
N PHE A 377 20.44 -14.39 10.49
CA PHE A 377 19.11 -15.00 10.39
C PHE A 377 19.16 -16.50 10.11
N THR A 378 20.08 -16.99 9.29
CA THR A 378 20.24 -18.44 9.06
C THR A 378 20.71 -19.17 10.32
N GLY A 379 21.46 -18.49 11.20
CA GLY A 379 21.86 -19.04 12.51
C GLY A 379 20.72 -19.39 13.46
N PHE A 380 19.52 -18.79 13.29
CA PHE A 380 18.33 -19.07 14.12
C PHE A 380 17.16 -19.65 13.32
N ILE A 381 17.12 -19.47 12.00
CA ILE A 381 16.04 -19.91 11.11
C ILE A 381 16.63 -20.76 9.97
N SER A 382 16.88 -22.04 10.26
CA SER A 382 17.54 -22.98 9.32
C SER A 382 16.83 -23.11 7.97
N ARG A 383 15.50 -22.94 7.91
CA ARG A 383 14.75 -23.00 6.63
C ARG A 383 15.11 -21.89 5.65
N LEU A 384 15.71 -20.78 6.10
CA LEU A 384 16.18 -19.72 5.20
C LEU A 384 17.36 -20.19 4.33
N GLU A 385 18.09 -21.24 4.73
CA GLU A 385 19.17 -21.83 3.93
C GLU A 385 18.68 -22.40 2.59
N LYS A 386 17.37 -22.63 2.44
CA LYS A 386 16.75 -22.99 1.16
C LYS A 386 16.91 -21.90 0.09
N ILE A 387 17.16 -20.65 0.50
CA ILE A 387 17.52 -19.55 -0.39
C ILE A 387 19.03 -19.63 -0.59
N GLY A 388 19.46 -20.53 -1.46
CA GLY A 388 20.87 -20.89 -1.65
C GLY A 388 21.76 -19.79 -2.23
N SER A 389 21.17 -18.81 -2.93
CA SER A 389 21.87 -17.65 -3.48
C SER A 389 21.16 -16.34 -3.11
N ASP A 390 21.86 -15.22 -3.18
CA ASP A 390 21.27 -13.89 -3.01
C ASP A 390 21.06 -13.22 -4.36
N ALA A 391 19.84 -12.74 -4.60
CA ALA A 391 19.56 -11.89 -5.74
C ALA A 391 20.27 -10.53 -5.60
N VAL A 392 20.78 -10.01 -6.71
CA VAL A 392 21.42 -8.70 -6.82
C VAL A 392 20.47 -7.74 -7.53
N PRO A 393 20.22 -6.54 -6.98
CA PRO A 393 19.31 -5.58 -7.60
C PRO A 393 19.94 -4.94 -8.84
N GLY A 394 19.13 -4.75 -9.88
CA GLY A 394 19.50 -3.95 -11.05
C GLY A 394 19.63 -2.45 -10.74
N THR A 395 20.28 -1.72 -11.64
CA THR A 395 20.49 -0.27 -11.52
C THR A 395 19.71 0.55 -12.55
N GLU A 396 19.49 -0.01 -13.74
CA GLU A 396 18.93 0.70 -14.88
C GLU A 396 17.40 0.82 -14.85
N PRO A 397 16.81 1.87 -15.43
CA PRO A 397 15.37 1.96 -15.64
C PRO A 397 14.83 0.79 -16.50
N GLY A 398 13.61 0.35 -16.22
CA GLY A 398 12.97 -0.76 -16.94
C GLY A 398 12.35 -0.39 -18.29
N ALA A 399 12.95 0.54 -19.04
CA ALA A 399 12.50 0.85 -20.39
C ALA A 399 13.08 -0.17 -21.37
N VAL A 400 12.24 -1.07 -21.90
CA VAL A 400 12.65 -2.18 -22.78
C VAL A 400 11.94 -2.07 -24.12
N ALA A 401 12.69 -1.93 -25.21
CA ALA A 401 12.11 -1.86 -26.55
C ALA A 401 11.74 -3.27 -27.06
N LEU A 402 10.52 -3.43 -27.56
CA LEU A 402 10.00 -4.70 -28.06
C LEU A 402 8.86 -4.46 -29.05
N GLY A 403 8.90 -5.08 -30.23
CA GLY A 403 7.78 -4.99 -31.20
C GLY A 403 7.39 -3.56 -31.57
N GLY A 404 8.38 -2.68 -31.77
CA GLY A 404 8.13 -1.26 -32.07
C GLY A 404 7.58 -0.42 -30.91
N THR A 405 7.46 -0.98 -29.70
CA THR A 405 6.93 -0.32 -28.51
C THR A 405 7.94 -0.36 -27.37
N THR A 406 8.10 0.72 -26.61
CA THR A 406 8.91 0.68 -25.38
C THR A 406 8.02 0.29 -24.19
N LEU A 407 8.33 -0.81 -23.52
CA LEU A 407 7.67 -1.25 -22.29
C LEU A 407 8.31 -0.57 -21.07
N ALA A 408 7.47 -0.09 -20.15
CA ALA A 408 7.87 0.27 -18.79
C ALA A 408 7.75 -0.98 -17.89
N THR A 409 8.80 -1.79 -17.88
CA THR A 409 8.85 -3.07 -17.19
C THR A 409 9.14 -2.89 -15.69
N ALA A 410 8.30 -3.48 -14.84
CA ALA A 410 8.48 -3.54 -13.39
C ALA A 410 8.16 -4.95 -12.90
N ILE A 411 9.19 -5.72 -12.52
CA ILE A 411 9.03 -7.14 -12.19
C ILE A 411 8.39 -7.28 -10.81
N CYS A 412 7.23 -7.92 -10.75
CA CYS A 412 6.58 -8.39 -9.53
C CYS A 412 6.47 -7.34 -8.41
N PHE A 413 7.39 -7.37 -7.44
CA PHE A 413 7.42 -6.48 -6.28
C PHE A 413 7.78 -5.03 -6.64
N ASP A 414 8.45 -4.79 -7.77
CA ASP A 414 8.83 -3.46 -8.25
C ASP A 414 7.62 -2.52 -8.37
N VAL A 415 6.47 -3.02 -8.83
CA VAL A 415 5.25 -2.22 -9.07
C VAL A 415 4.72 -1.56 -7.79
N ALA A 416 5.01 -2.16 -6.63
CA ALA A 416 4.63 -1.65 -5.31
C ALA A 416 5.36 -0.35 -4.95
N PHE A 417 6.52 -0.09 -5.56
CA PHE A 417 7.30 1.11 -5.34
C PHE A 417 7.03 2.17 -6.42
N ASP A 418 7.03 3.43 -6.02
CA ASP A 418 6.73 4.54 -6.95
C ASP A 418 7.87 4.75 -7.97
N ARG A 419 9.11 4.36 -7.62
CA ARG A 419 10.31 4.68 -8.39
C ARG A 419 10.49 3.85 -9.68
N PRO A 420 10.41 2.50 -9.67
CA PRO A 420 10.70 1.70 -10.87
C PRO A 420 9.84 2.06 -12.07
N VAL A 421 8.52 2.15 -11.89
CA VAL A 421 7.59 2.46 -12.98
C VAL A 421 7.80 3.89 -13.47
N ARG A 422 7.97 4.85 -12.57
CA ARG A 422 8.23 6.24 -12.95
C ARG A 422 9.50 6.37 -13.79
N GLU A 423 10.62 5.81 -13.35
CA GLU A 423 11.88 5.93 -14.07
C GLU A 423 11.83 5.22 -15.43
N ALA A 424 11.12 4.08 -15.53
CA ALA A 424 10.90 3.40 -16.81
C ALA A 424 10.04 4.23 -17.78
N VAL A 425 9.02 4.92 -17.26
CA VAL A 425 8.18 5.85 -18.04
C VAL A 425 8.93 7.12 -18.45
N GLU A 426 9.75 7.69 -17.55
CA GLU A 426 10.63 8.82 -17.84
C GLU A 426 11.67 8.47 -18.91
N ALA A 427 12.13 7.22 -18.95
CA ALA A 427 13.03 6.67 -19.96
C ALA A 427 12.32 6.29 -21.28
N GLY A 428 11.03 6.61 -21.45
CA GLY A 428 10.31 6.46 -22.71
C GLY A 428 9.33 5.28 -22.76
N GLY A 429 9.12 4.55 -21.67
CA GLY A 429 8.11 3.48 -21.63
C GLY A 429 6.71 3.99 -21.95
N GLN A 430 5.99 3.28 -22.83
CA GLN A 430 4.68 3.64 -23.40
C GLN A 430 3.55 2.73 -22.89
N ILE A 431 3.86 1.49 -22.50
CA ILE A 431 2.94 0.52 -21.89
C ILE A 431 3.61 -0.03 -20.63
N ILE A 432 2.91 -0.11 -19.50
CA ILE A 432 3.47 -0.70 -18.28
C ILE A 432 3.39 -2.22 -18.37
N ALA A 433 4.50 -2.93 -18.20
CA ALA A 433 4.54 -4.38 -18.18
C ALA A 433 4.94 -4.87 -16.78
N VAL A 434 4.12 -5.75 -16.19
CA VAL A 434 4.37 -6.35 -14.87
C VAL A 434 4.46 -7.87 -15.02
N PRO A 435 5.63 -8.41 -15.43
CA PRO A 435 5.92 -9.84 -15.30
C PRO A 435 6.00 -10.20 -13.83
N THR A 436 5.27 -11.23 -13.41
CA THR A 436 5.16 -11.60 -11.99
C THR A 436 5.00 -13.10 -11.78
N ASN A 437 5.56 -13.63 -10.70
CA ASN A 437 5.34 -15.01 -10.28
C ASN A 437 4.63 -15.05 -8.93
N ASN A 438 3.32 -15.28 -8.96
CA ASN A 438 2.49 -15.36 -7.76
C ASN A 438 2.23 -16.80 -7.29
N ALA A 439 2.94 -17.80 -7.82
CA ALA A 439 2.68 -19.22 -7.54
C ALA A 439 2.63 -19.58 -6.06
N ASN A 440 3.46 -18.91 -5.24
CA ASN A 440 3.51 -19.11 -3.79
C ASN A 440 2.31 -18.52 -3.04
N TYR A 441 1.55 -17.62 -3.68
CA TYR A 441 0.53 -16.79 -3.05
C TYR A 441 -0.86 -16.94 -3.66
N ASN A 442 -1.04 -17.90 -4.59
CA ASN A 442 -2.33 -18.19 -5.20
C ASN A 442 -3.47 -18.30 -4.17
N PHE A 443 -4.61 -17.70 -4.48
CA PHE A 443 -5.83 -17.72 -3.66
C PHE A 443 -5.71 -17.09 -2.26
N THR A 444 -4.63 -16.36 -1.98
CA THR A 444 -4.46 -15.64 -0.70
C THR A 444 -4.92 -14.17 -0.74
N GLY A 445 -5.29 -13.66 -1.92
CA GLY A 445 -5.59 -12.26 -2.17
C GLY A 445 -4.38 -11.40 -2.53
N GLN A 446 -3.15 -11.93 -2.49
CA GLN A 446 -1.95 -11.19 -2.87
C GLN A 446 -1.96 -10.77 -4.34
N SER A 447 -2.43 -11.63 -5.25
CA SER A 447 -2.60 -11.32 -6.67
C SER A 447 -3.58 -10.15 -6.89
N ASP A 448 -4.69 -10.11 -6.15
CA ASP A 448 -5.64 -9.00 -6.20
C ASP A 448 -5.03 -7.70 -5.66
N GLN A 449 -4.24 -7.79 -4.58
CA GLN A 449 -3.52 -6.65 -4.02
C GLN A 449 -2.50 -6.07 -5.01
N GLN A 450 -1.75 -6.93 -5.72
CA GLN A 450 -0.81 -6.50 -6.75
C GLN A 450 -1.55 -5.85 -7.94
N LEU A 451 -2.65 -6.44 -8.41
CA LEU A 451 -3.45 -5.88 -9.49
C LEU A 451 -3.97 -4.48 -9.15
N ALA A 452 -4.48 -4.26 -7.94
CA ALA A 452 -4.92 -2.94 -7.50
C ALA A 452 -3.80 -1.90 -7.48
N ILE A 453 -2.57 -2.31 -7.14
CA ILE A 453 -1.41 -1.43 -7.24
C ILE A 453 -1.13 -1.10 -8.70
N THR A 454 -1.14 -2.09 -9.60
CA THR A 454 -0.95 -1.88 -11.04
C THR A 454 -2.01 -0.95 -11.63
N GLN A 455 -3.28 -1.07 -11.23
CA GLN A 455 -4.34 -0.14 -11.61
C GLN A 455 -4.00 1.30 -11.22
N LEU A 456 -3.47 1.50 -10.01
CA LEU A 456 -3.06 2.83 -9.59
C LEU A 456 -1.86 3.36 -10.39
N ARG A 457 -0.92 2.48 -10.79
CA ARG A 457 0.22 2.85 -11.66
C ARG A 457 -0.22 3.23 -13.06
N ALA A 458 -1.22 2.53 -13.61
CA ALA A 458 -1.82 2.88 -14.90
C ALA A 458 -2.37 4.31 -14.87
N VAL A 459 -3.13 4.67 -13.83
CA VAL A 459 -3.64 6.04 -13.63
C VAL A 459 -2.54 7.05 -13.37
N GLU A 460 -1.58 6.71 -12.50
CA GLU A 460 -0.48 7.59 -12.14
C GLU A 460 0.35 8.03 -13.35
N HIS A 461 0.58 7.11 -14.29
CA HIS A 461 1.40 7.36 -15.47
C HIS A 461 0.58 7.56 -16.75
N GLY A 462 -0.75 7.48 -16.68
CA GLY A 462 -1.67 7.65 -17.82
C GLY A 462 -1.35 6.69 -18.96
N ARG A 463 -1.13 5.40 -18.64
CA ARG A 463 -0.67 4.37 -19.57
C ARG A 463 -1.46 3.08 -19.37
N PRO A 464 -1.74 2.32 -20.44
CA PRO A 464 -2.24 0.98 -20.26
C PRO A 464 -1.16 0.14 -19.56
N ALA A 465 -1.61 -0.83 -18.78
CA ALA A 465 -0.74 -1.76 -18.07
C ALA A 465 -1.17 -3.20 -18.32
N VAL A 466 -0.20 -4.09 -18.38
CA VAL A 466 -0.41 -5.53 -18.44
C VAL A 466 0.28 -6.22 -17.28
N VAL A 467 -0.43 -7.15 -16.66
CA VAL A 467 0.13 -8.08 -15.68
C VAL A 467 0.22 -9.44 -16.34
N ALA A 468 1.43 -9.98 -16.46
CA ALA A 468 1.67 -11.32 -16.94
C ALA A 468 2.12 -12.18 -15.75
N SER A 469 1.20 -12.99 -15.22
CA SER A 469 1.46 -13.84 -14.06
C SER A 469 1.72 -15.29 -14.47
N THR A 470 2.69 -15.95 -13.81
CA THR A 470 2.99 -17.37 -14.05
C THR A 470 1.77 -18.23 -13.78
N SER A 471 1.07 -17.95 -12.69
CA SER A 471 -0.07 -18.75 -12.20
C SER A 471 -1.06 -17.93 -11.38
N GLY A 472 -0.78 -16.68 -11.04
CA GLY A 472 -1.71 -15.77 -10.39
C GLY A 472 -2.68 -15.14 -11.38
N ILE A 473 -3.03 -13.89 -11.13
CA ILE A 473 -3.91 -13.11 -12.01
C ILE A 473 -3.05 -12.42 -13.07
N SER A 474 -3.24 -12.80 -14.33
CA SER A 474 -2.87 -11.97 -15.48
C SER A 474 -4.01 -11.02 -15.81
N ALA A 475 -3.70 -9.81 -16.24
CA ALA A 475 -4.71 -8.78 -16.46
C ALA A 475 -4.27 -7.74 -17.50
N VAL A 476 -5.27 -7.08 -18.09
CA VAL A 476 -5.09 -5.87 -18.90
C VAL A 476 -5.82 -4.73 -18.19
N VAL A 477 -5.15 -3.59 -18.10
CA VAL A 477 -5.61 -2.41 -17.38
C VAL A 477 -5.48 -1.17 -18.27
N GLU A 478 -6.55 -0.40 -18.37
CA GLU A 478 -6.59 0.85 -19.12
C GLU A 478 -5.92 2.01 -18.36
N PRO A 479 -5.53 3.11 -19.04
CA PRO A 479 -4.96 4.29 -18.40
C PRO A 479 -5.79 4.93 -17.29
N ASP A 480 -7.09 4.65 -17.22
CA ASP A 480 -7.98 5.13 -16.16
C ASP A 480 -8.10 4.16 -14.97
N GLY A 481 -7.38 3.04 -15.03
CA GLY A 481 -7.36 1.99 -14.01
C GLY A 481 -8.44 0.92 -14.21
N THR A 482 -9.26 0.99 -15.26
CA THR A 482 -10.26 -0.04 -15.58
C THR A 482 -9.58 -1.35 -15.96
N VAL A 483 -10.04 -2.48 -15.41
CA VAL A 483 -9.56 -3.81 -15.79
C VAL A 483 -10.43 -4.36 -16.92
N THR A 484 -9.85 -4.58 -18.10
CA THR A 484 -10.57 -5.07 -19.29
C THR A 484 -10.40 -6.58 -19.50
N TYR A 485 -9.35 -7.17 -18.93
CA TYR A 485 -9.14 -8.62 -18.91
C TYR A 485 -8.60 -9.08 -17.57
N ARG A 486 -9.02 -10.27 -17.12
CA ARG A 486 -8.55 -10.92 -15.89
C ARG A 486 -8.57 -12.44 -16.09
N SER A 487 -7.41 -13.10 -15.94
CA SER A 487 -7.31 -14.56 -15.98
C SER A 487 -7.76 -15.21 -14.65
N PRO A 488 -8.15 -16.50 -14.67
CA PRO A 488 -8.22 -17.31 -13.46
C PRO A 488 -6.82 -17.57 -12.87
N GLU A 489 -6.77 -17.72 -11.54
CA GLU A 489 -5.59 -18.22 -10.83
C GLU A 489 -5.44 -19.74 -10.98
N ASN A 490 -4.21 -20.23 -11.00
CA ASN A 490 -3.80 -21.63 -11.09
C ASN A 490 -4.36 -22.35 -12.35
N ALA A 491 -4.36 -21.65 -13.48
CA ALA A 491 -4.72 -22.22 -14.77
C ALA A 491 -3.88 -21.59 -15.88
N PRO A 492 -3.58 -22.31 -16.96
CA PRO A 492 -2.97 -21.70 -18.14
C PRO A 492 -3.96 -20.73 -18.81
N ALA A 493 -3.47 -19.64 -19.38
CA ALA A 493 -4.28 -18.67 -20.10
C ALA A 493 -3.46 -17.96 -21.18
N VAL A 494 -4.10 -17.67 -22.32
CA VAL A 494 -3.51 -16.92 -23.44
C VAL A 494 -4.50 -15.84 -23.85
N HIS A 495 -4.07 -14.58 -23.85
CA HIS A 495 -4.92 -13.44 -24.18
C HIS A 495 -4.19 -12.48 -25.11
N VAL A 496 -4.91 -11.88 -26.06
CA VAL A 496 -4.41 -10.85 -26.98
C VAL A 496 -5.26 -9.61 -26.77
N ALA A 497 -4.60 -8.45 -26.61
CA ALA A 497 -5.26 -7.17 -26.41
C ALA A 497 -4.62 -6.09 -27.28
N GLU A 498 -5.45 -5.23 -27.87
CA GLU A 498 -4.99 -4.00 -28.51
C GLU A 498 -4.84 -2.91 -27.44
N LEU A 499 -3.63 -2.38 -27.29
CA LEU A 499 -3.32 -1.34 -26.31
C LEU A 499 -2.88 -0.07 -27.01
N THR A 500 -3.41 1.08 -26.58
CA THR A 500 -2.93 2.37 -27.07
C THR A 500 -1.65 2.75 -26.33
N ALA A 501 -0.51 2.68 -27.03
CA ALA A 501 0.76 3.19 -26.53
C ALA A 501 0.68 4.70 -26.28
N MET A 502 1.25 5.16 -25.17
CA MET A 502 1.11 6.54 -24.72
C MET A 502 2.46 7.25 -24.62
N SER A 503 2.49 8.50 -25.08
CA SER A 503 3.69 9.34 -25.13
C SER A 503 3.54 10.61 -24.28
N GLY A 504 4.62 10.98 -23.58
CA GLY A 504 4.64 12.09 -22.62
C GLY A 504 4.34 11.68 -21.17
N LEU A 505 4.38 12.66 -20.26
CA LEU A 505 4.31 12.45 -18.81
C LEU A 505 3.10 13.14 -18.19
N THR A 506 2.42 12.44 -17.26
CA THR A 506 1.42 13.01 -16.35
C THR A 506 2.05 14.03 -15.39
N PRO A 507 1.26 14.90 -14.73
CA PRO A 507 1.77 15.76 -13.68
C PRO A 507 2.49 15.00 -12.56
N ALA A 508 1.96 13.85 -12.12
CA ALA A 508 2.58 13.02 -11.09
C ALA A 508 3.97 12.53 -11.51
N ALA A 509 4.11 12.02 -12.75
CA ALA A 509 5.41 11.59 -13.26
C ALA A 509 6.41 12.76 -13.31
N ARG A 510 5.99 13.95 -13.78
CA ARG A 510 6.86 15.14 -13.82
C ARG A 510 7.28 15.65 -12.43
N LEU A 511 6.36 15.61 -11.46
CA LEU A 511 6.62 16.10 -10.10
C LEU A 511 7.42 15.09 -9.27
N GLY A 512 7.42 13.81 -9.67
CA GLY A 512 8.14 12.73 -9.01
C GLY A 512 7.80 12.64 -7.51
N ALA A 513 8.81 12.71 -6.65
CA ALA A 513 8.63 12.61 -5.21
C ALA A 513 8.10 13.90 -4.53
N LEU A 514 7.96 15.01 -5.26
CA LEU A 514 7.64 16.31 -4.67
C LEU A 514 6.30 16.33 -3.90
N PRO A 515 5.18 15.78 -4.40
CA PRO A 515 3.91 15.80 -3.68
C PRO A 515 4.00 15.07 -2.32
N GLU A 516 4.63 13.90 -2.31
CA GLU A 516 4.86 13.14 -1.08
C GLU A 516 5.78 13.88 -0.11
N ALA A 517 6.86 14.48 -0.62
CA ALA A 517 7.81 15.24 0.19
C ALA A 517 7.16 16.47 0.84
N VAL A 518 6.35 17.23 0.10
CA VAL A 518 5.63 18.41 0.61
C VAL A 518 4.62 18.01 1.68
N LEU A 519 3.81 16.97 1.43
CA LEU A 519 2.84 16.47 2.39
C LEU A 519 3.52 15.93 3.66
N SER A 520 4.64 15.23 3.50
CA SER A 520 5.46 14.75 4.61
C SER A 520 6.05 15.89 5.45
N ALA A 521 6.54 16.95 4.80
CA ALA A 521 7.05 18.15 5.47
C ALA A 521 5.93 18.89 6.23
N ILE A 522 4.74 19.00 5.65
CA ILE A 522 3.55 19.56 6.30
C ILE A 522 3.19 18.77 7.57
N ALA A 523 3.22 17.44 7.50
CA ALA A 523 2.95 16.56 8.64
C ALA A 523 3.96 16.79 9.77
N ALA A 524 5.26 16.82 9.45
CA ALA A 524 6.33 17.07 10.41
C ALA A 524 6.18 18.46 11.06
N ALA A 525 5.93 19.50 10.26
CA ALA A 525 5.71 20.87 10.74
C ALA A 525 4.52 20.95 11.70
N ALA A 526 3.41 20.25 11.42
CA ALA A 526 2.25 20.20 12.31
C ALA A 526 2.58 19.54 13.66
N VAL A 527 3.33 18.44 13.67
CA VAL A 527 3.75 17.79 14.93
C VAL A 527 4.66 18.71 15.75
N ILE A 528 5.62 19.38 15.10
CA ILE A 528 6.53 20.34 15.75
C ILE A 528 5.73 21.51 16.34
N ALA A 529 4.81 22.11 15.57
CA ALA A 529 3.98 23.22 16.02
C ALA A 529 3.11 22.81 17.23
N ALA A 530 2.52 21.61 17.21
CA ALA A 530 1.74 21.09 18.33
C ALA A 530 2.61 20.86 19.59
N ALA A 531 3.83 20.34 19.42
CA ALA A 531 4.76 20.11 20.52
C ALA A 531 5.25 21.42 21.16
N VAL A 532 5.61 22.41 20.33
CA VAL A 532 6.02 23.75 20.79
C VAL A 532 4.87 24.47 21.50
N GLY A 533 3.67 24.43 20.93
CA GLY A 533 2.47 25.00 21.55
C GLY A 533 2.18 24.40 22.93
N ALA A 534 2.28 23.08 23.07
CA ALA A 534 2.10 22.39 24.34
C ALA A 534 3.18 22.77 25.39
N ARG A 535 4.44 22.94 24.97
CA ARG A 535 5.52 23.40 25.87
C ARG A 535 5.30 24.83 26.34
N ARG A 536 4.93 25.75 25.44
CA ARG A 536 4.63 27.16 25.78
C ARG A 536 3.45 27.28 26.75
N ALA A 537 2.39 26.50 26.54
CA ALA A 537 1.24 26.48 27.46
C ALA A 537 1.62 26.02 28.87
N ARG A 538 2.47 25.00 28.99
CA ARG A 538 3.00 24.54 30.30
C ARG A 538 3.92 25.57 30.97
N GLY A 539 4.74 26.27 30.18
CA GLY A 539 5.60 27.36 30.69
C GLY A 539 4.78 28.50 31.29
N ARG A 540 3.73 28.95 30.59
CA ARG A 540 2.81 30.00 31.09
C ARG A 540 2.05 29.58 32.34
N ALA A 541 1.59 28.33 32.41
CA ALA A 541 0.91 27.79 33.59
C ALA A 541 1.83 27.72 34.83
N ARG A 542 3.14 27.49 34.65
CA ARG A 542 4.13 27.53 35.74
C ARG A 542 4.48 28.96 36.17
N GLY A 543 4.52 29.91 35.24
CA GLY A 543 4.78 31.32 35.54
C GLY A 543 3.68 31.98 36.38
N HIS A 544 2.40 31.76 36.05
CA HIS A 544 1.28 32.28 36.84
C HIS A 544 1.01 31.54 38.17
N GLY A 545 1.59 30.35 38.37
CA GLY A 545 1.54 29.65 39.65
C GLY A 545 2.53 30.20 40.69
N GLY A 546 3.65 30.78 40.24
CA GLY A 546 4.67 31.36 41.12
C GLY A 546 4.32 32.74 41.68
N GLU A 547 3.50 33.54 40.98
CA GLU A 547 3.07 34.87 41.44
C GLU A 547 1.98 34.83 42.53
N ARG A 548 1.30 33.69 42.74
CA ARG A 548 0.26 33.57 43.78
C ARG A 548 0.78 33.14 45.16
N ASP A 549 2.00 32.60 45.24
CA ASP A 549 2.65 32.26 46.52
C ASP A 549 3.57 33.37 47.05
N GLY A 550 3.79 34.44 46.27
CA GLY A 550 4.70 35.54 46.62
C GLY A 550 4.10 36.71 47.40
N THR A 551 2.79 36.73 47.68
CA THR A 551 2.10 37.89 48.29
C THR A 551 1.57 37.64 49.71
N ALA A 552 2.04 36.61 50.42
CA ALA A 552 1.56 36.27 51.77
C ALA A 552 2.64 36.30 52.87
N SER A 553 3.76 37.00 52.67
CA SER A 553 4.79 37.14 53.70
C SER A 553 5.32 38.57 53.81
N ASP A 554 4.43 39.54 54.07
CA ASP A 554 4.87 40.83 54.62
C ASP A 554 3.74 41.53 55.38
N THR A 555 3.32 40.94 56.50
CA THR A 555 2.71 41.66 57.63
C THR A 555 2.81 40.81 58.89
N ARG A 556 3.90 40.99 59.64
CA ARG A 556 3.94 41.32 61.09
C ARG A 556 5.33 41.16 61.66
#